data_AF-A0ABD1XI75-F1
#
_entry.id   AF-A0ABD1XI75-F1
#
_cell.length_a   1.000
_cell.length_b   1.000
_cell.length_c   1.000
_cell.angle_alpha   90.00
_cell.angle_beta   90.00
_cell.angle_gamma   90.00
#
_symmetry.space_group_name_H-M   'P 1'
#
loop_
_entity.id
_entity.type
_entity.pdbx_description
1 polymer ?
#
loop_
_entity_poly.entity_id
_entity_poly.type
_entity_poly.pdbx_seq_one_letter_code
_entity_poly.pdbx_strand_id
1 'polypeptide(L)' 'MASAGRVPGGFLDSAYRLLMRRNSVYVTFIFAGAIVGERIVDYTINKVWDMNNVGKRFEDIPNLGSKVESAEE' A
#
# COMPACT_ATOMS: atom_id res chain seq x y z
N MET A 1 -45.75 -26.71 -7.99
CA MET A 1 -44.97 -25.46 -8.00
C MET A 1 -43.65 -25.73 -7.28
N ALA A 2 -42.57 -25.97 -8.03
CA ALA A 2 -41.24 -26.04 -7.43
C ALA A 2 -40.79 -24.61 -7.10
N SER A 3 -40.52 -24.31 -5.84
CA SER A 3 -39.84 -23.06 -5.49
C SER A 3 -38.41 -23.17 -6.00
N ALA A 4 -38.05 -22.30 -6.94
CA ALA A 4 -36.66 -22.15 -7.36
C ALA A 4 -35.86 -21.72 -6.12
N GLY A 5 -35.04 -22.64 -5.58
CA GLY A 5 -34.14 -22.34 -4.47
C GLY A 5 -33.25 -21.16 -4.86
N ARG A 6 -33.26 -20.09 -4.06
CA ARG A 6 -32.34 -18.97 -4.24
C ARG A 6 -30.92 -19.53 -4.16
N VAL A 7 -30.18 -19.48 -5.26
CA VAL A 7 -28.74 -19.78 -5.26
C VAL A 7 -28.10 -18.83 -4.26
N PRO A 8 -27.42 -19.33 -3.20
CA PRO A 8 -26.69 -18.46 -2.29
C PRO A 8 -25.66 -17.69 -3.10
N GLY A 9 -25.70 -16.36 -3.01
CA GLY A 9 -24.74 -15.50 -3.68
C GLY A 9 -23.31 -15.91 -3.32
N GLY A 10 -22.44 -16.05 -4.32
CA GLY A 10 -21.04 -16.40 -4.09
C GLY A 10 -20.31 -15.43 -3.17
N PHE A 11 -19.10 -15.77 -2.75
CA PHE A 11 -18.29 -14.95 -1.83
C PHE A 11 -18.21 -13.47 -2.26
N LEU A 12 -18.01 -13.21 -3.56
CA LEU A 12 -17.96 -11.85 -4.11
C LEU A 12 -19.32 -11.11 -4.00
N ASP A 13 -20.44 -11.81 -4.17
CA ASP A 13 -21.79 -11.22 -3.96
C ASP A 13 -22.01 -10.90 -2.48
N SER A 14 -21.52 -11.75 -1.58
CA SER A 14 -21.56 -11.49 -0.14
C SER A 14 -20.69 -10.28 0.26
N ALA A 15 -19.47 -10.18 -0.27
CA ALA A 15 -18.58 -9.04 -0.05
C ALA A 15 -19.16 -7.74 -0.63
N TYR A 16 -19.74 -7.81 -1.83
CA TYR A 16 -20.41 -6.68 -2.46
C TYR A 16 -21.58 -6.19 -1.62
N ARG A 17 -22.46 -7.09 -1.15
CA ARG A 17 -23.59 -6.73 -0.29
C ARG A 17 -23.14 -6.10 1.02
N LEU A 18 -22.02 -6.55 1.58
CA LEU A 18 -21.47 -6.03 2.84
C LEU A 18 -20.87 -4.63 2.65
N LEU A 19 -20.01 -4.45 1.66
CA LEU A 19 -19.18 -3.25 1.52
C LEU A 19 -19.80 -2.19 0.63
N MET A 20 -20.54 -2.58 -0.41
CA MET A 20 -20.98 -1.68 -1.48
C MET A 20 -22.43 -1.23 -1.37
N ARG A 21 -23.29 -1.95 -0.62
CA ARG A 21 -24.75 -1.73 -0.66
C ARG A 21 -25.23 -0.48 0.08
N ARG A 22 -24.53 -0.04 1.13
CA ARG A 22 -24.91 1.14 1.93
C ARG A 22 -23.87 2.24 1.75
N ASN A 23 -24.30 3.42 1.29
CA ASN A 23 -23.41 4.56 1.03
C ASN A 23 -22.49 4.88 2.22
N SER A 24 -23.03 4.87 3.45
CA SER A 24 -22.22 5.11 4.64
C SER A 24 -21.09 4.09 4.81
N VAL A 25 -21.39 2.79 4.65
CA VAL A 25 -20.39 1.72 4.74
C VAL A 25 -19.38 1.81 3.59
N TYR A 26 -19.88 2.02 2.37
CA TYR A 26 -19.06 2.12 1.16
C TYR A 26 -18.04 3.26 1.25
N VAL A 27 -18.49 4.46 1.63
CA VAL A 27 -17.62 5.63 1.75
C VAL A 27 -16.58 5.42 2.86
N THR A 28 -16.99 4.90 4.02
CA THR A 28 -16.03 4.55 5.10
C THR A 28 -15.02 3.50 4.64
N PHE A 29 -15.46 2.48 3.91
CA PHE A 29 -14.57 1.45 3.36
C PHE A 29 -13.56 2.03 2.37
N ILE A 30 -13.98 2.96 1.49
CA ILE A 30 -13.06 3.67 0.59
C ILE A 30 -12.01 4.44 1.39
N PHE A 31 -12.42 5.24 2.38
CA PHE A 31 -11.47 6.03 3.17
C PHE A 31 -10.51 5.15 3.97
N ALA A 32 -11.02 4.12 4.64
CA ALA A 32 -10.19 3.19 5.38
C ALA A 32 -9.21 2.44 4.45
N GLY A 33 -9.70 1.99 3.29
CA GLY A 33 -8.89 1.34 2.27
C GLY A 33 -7.82 2.25 1.70
N ALA A 34 -8.11 3.54 1.49
CA ALA A 34 -7.13 4.51 1.02
C ALA A 34 -6.01 4.73 2.05
N ILE A 35 -6.35 4.92 3.33
CA ILE A 35 -5.35 5.13 4.40
C ILE A 35 -4.43 3.93 4.54
N VAL A 36 -4.99 2.71 4.55
CA VAL A 36 -4.19 1.47 4.65
C VAL A 36 -3.40 1.24 3.37
N GLY A 37 -4.05 1.43 2.22
CA GLY A 37 -3.45 1.24 0.90
C GLY A 37 -2.25 2.13 0.65
N GLU A 38 -2.35 3.42 1.01
CA GLU A 38 -1.25 4.39 0.93
C GLU A 38 0.01 3.84 1.61
N ARG A 39 -0.10 3.37 2.85
CA ARG A 39 1.05 2.88 3.63
C ARG A 39 1.66 1.61 3.03
N ILE A 40 0.82 0.70 2.54
CA ILE A 40 1.30 -0.53 1.90
C ILE A 40 2.05 -0.19 0.62
N VAL A 41 1.47 0.65 -0.24
CA VAL A 41 2.07 1.03 -1.52
C VAL A 41 3.36 1.82 -1.31
N ASP A 42 3.37 2.82 -0.44
CA ASP A 42 4.56 3.61 -0.14
C ASP A 42 5.72 2.74 0.37
N TYR A 43 5.46 1.87 1.35
CA TYR A 43 6.47 0.96 1.89
C TYR A 43 7.02 0.02 0.80
N THR A 44 6.12 -0.60 0.03
CA THR A 44 6.52 -1.60 -0.96
C THR A 44 7.31 -0.97 -2.10
N ILE A 45 6.89 0.19 -2.62
CA ILE A 45 7.60 0.90 -3.69
C ILE A 45 8.97 1.37 -3.20
N ASN A 46 9.05 2.01 -2.02
CA ASN A 46 10.33 2.45 -1.46
C ASN A 46 11.27 1.26 -1.26
N LYS A 47 10.75 0.12 -0.79
CA LYS A 47 11.55 -1.09 -0.61
C LYS A 47 12.12 -1.62 -1.93
N VAL A 48 11.29 -1.65 -2.97
CA VAL A 48 11.74 -2.07 -4.31
C VAL A 48 12.77 -1.09 -4.87
N TRP A 49 12.57 0.21 -4.67
CA TRP A 49 13.51 1.25 -5.08
C TRP A 49 14.86 1.10 -4.38
N ASP A 50 14.86 0.90 -3.06
CA ASP A 50 16.07 0.65 -2.26
C ASP A 50 16.85 -0.54 -2.79
N MET A 51 16.16 -1.65 -3.05
CA MET A 51 16.77 -2.87 -3.59
C MET A 51 17.40 -2.65 -4.97
N ASN A 52 16.79 -1.80 -5.81
CA ASN A 52 17.31 -1.52 -7.15
C ASN A 52 18.43 -0.46 -7.16
N ASN A 53 18.57 0.31 -6.09
CA ASN A 53 19.53 1.42 -6.01
C ASN A 53 20.59 1.22 -4.92
N VAL A 54 20.80 -0.03 -4.48
CA VAL A 54 21.89 -0.39 -3.57
C VAL A 54 23.24 0.11 -4.12
N GLY A 55 24.00 0.81 -3.27
CA GLY A 55 25.30 1.37 -3.62
C GLY A 55 25.25 2.74 -4.29
N LYS A 56 24.05 3.27 -4.58
CA LYS A 56 23.85 4.58 -5.21
C LYS A 56 23.18 5.60 -4.30
N ARG A 57 22.61 5.16 -3.17
CA ARG A 57 21.94 6.06 -2.24
C ARG A 57 22.97 6.89 -1.50
N PHE A 58 22.53 8.03 -0.99
CA PHE A 58 23.39 8.91 -0.19
C PHE A 58 24.03 8.17 0.98
N GLU A 59 23.27 7.27 1.61
CA GLU A 59 23.70 6.41 2.72
C GLU A 59 24.83 5.44 2.34
N ASP A 60 24.93 5.07 1.06
CA ASP A 60 25.90 4.08 0.59
C ASP A 60 27.24 4.72 0.15
N ILE A 61 27.38 6.06 0.24
CA ILE A 61 28.59 6.78 -0.20
C ILE A 61 29.68 6.71 0.90
N PRO A 62 30.84 6.06 0.64
CA PRO A 62 31.92 6.05 1.61
C PRO A 62 32.60 7.42 1.72
N ASN A 63 32.99 7.80 2.94
CA ASN A 63 33.73 9.04 3.24
C ASN A 63 32.99 10.33 2.85
N LEU A 64 31.66 10.30 2.90
CA LEU A 64 30.83 11.47 2.69
C LEU A 64 31.17 12.55 3.76
N GLY A 65 31.60 13.73 3.31
CA GLY A 65 31.98 14.85 4.19
C GLY A 65 33.45 14.91 4.61
N SER A 66 34.23 13.83 4.45
CA SER A 66 35.61 13.78 4.95
C SER A 66 36.57 14.74 4.24
N LYS A 67 36.30 15.13 2.99
CA LYS A 67 37.14 16.06 2.23
C LYS A 67 37.08 17.51 2.74
N VAL A 68 36.04 17.88 3.47
CA VAL A 68 35.89 19.24 4.03
C VAL A 68 36.77 19.39 5.28
N GLU A 69 36.83 18.36 6.12
CA GLU A 69 37.60 18.37 7.37
C GLU A 69 39.12 18.37 7.14
N SER A 70 39.62 17.69 6.10
CA SER A 70 41.05 17.69 5.76
C SER A 70 41.55 18.97 5.06
N ALA A 71 40.67 19.93 4.78
CA ALA A 71 41.03 21.22 4.17
C ALA A 71 41.07 22.37 5.20
N GLU A 72 40.66 22.10 6.45
CA GLU A 72 40.65 23.06 7.57
C GLU A 72 41.77 22.80 8.60
N GLU A 73 42.60 21.77 8.39
CA GLU A 73 43.82 21.45 9.17
C GLU A 73 45.09 21.87 8.40
#